data_AF-A5ZXE2-F1
#
_entry.id   AF-A5ZXE2-F1
#
_cell.length_a   1.000
_cell.length_b   1.000
_cell.length_c   1.000
_cell.angle_alpha   90.00
_cell.angle_beta   90.00
_cell.angle_gamma   90.00
#
_symmetry.space_group_name_H-M   'P 1'
#
loop_
_entity.id
_entity.type
_entity.pdbx_description
1 polymer ?
#
loop_
_entity_poly.entity_id
_entity_poly.type
_entity_poly.pdbx_seq_one_letter_code
_entity_poly.pdbx_strand_id
1 'polypeptide(L)' 'MQDKFTRQAANALKLAKTTAQSCNHSYIGTEHILVGLLKGKRGYGGQDSGRI' A
#
# COMPACT_ATOMS: atom_id res chain seq x y z
N MET A 1 8.81 -11.93 -5.74
CA MET A 1 8.04 -10.75 -6.20
C MET A 1 8.09 -9.57 -5.20
N GLN A 2 8.92 -9.59 -4.16
CA GLN A 2 9.02 -8.47 -3.20
C GLN A 2 10.24 -7.58 -3.44
N ASP A 3 11.11 -7.96 -4.39
CA ASP A 3 12.45 -7.36 -4.57
C ASP A 3 12.48 -6.06 -5.39
N LYS A 4 11.32 -5.57 -5.87
CA LYS A 4 11.24 -4.36 -6.72
C LYS A 4 10.74 -3.10 -6.02
N PHE A 5 10.20 -3.21 -4.81
CA PHE A 5 9.54 -2.09 -4.14
C PHE A 5 10.02 -1.93 -2.69
N THR A 6 10.12 -0.69 -2.23
CA THR A 6 10.33 -0.43 -0.80
C THR A 6 9.18 -1.01 0.02
N ARG A 7 9.41 -1.35 1.29
CA ARG A 7 8.36 -1.88 2.18
C ARG A 7 7.13 -0.98 2.22
N GLN A 8 7.34 0.34 2.17
CA GLN A 8 6.28 1.34 2.09
C GLN A 8 5.49 1.25 0.78
N ALA A 9 6.16 1.16 -0.36
CA ALA A 9 5.50 1.02 -1.66
C ALA A 9 4.73 -0.31 -1.78
N ALA A 10 5.29 -1.41 -1.28
CA ALA A 10 4.61 -2.70 -1.23
C ALA A 10 3.35 -2.65 -0.34
N ASN A 11 3.41 -1.95 0.79
CA ASN A 11 2.24 -1.74 1.65
C ASN A 11 1.18 -0.85 0.99
N ALA A 12 1.58 0.22 0.31
CA ALA A 12 0.65 1.08 -0.43
C ALA A 12 -0.11 0.32 -1.52
N LEU A 13 0.58 -0.56 -2.27
CA LEU A 13 -0.04 -1.41 -3.29
C LEU A 13 -1.01 -2.43 -2.69
N LYS A 14 -0.69 -3.03 -1.54
CA LYS A 14 -1.62 -3.91 -0.81
C LYS A 14 -2.88 -3.16 -0.40
N LEU A 15 -2.73 -1.95 0.17
CA LEU A 15 -3.85 -1.11 0.59
C LEU A 15 -4.72 -0.66 -0.59
N ALA A 16 -4.10 -0.37 -1.74
CA ALA A 16 -4.81 -0.06 -2.97
C ALA A 16 -5.67 -1.24 -3.44
N LYS A 17 -5.09 -2.45 -3.47
CA LYS A 17 -5.80 -3.68 -3.83
C LYS A 17 -6.99 -3.94 -2.90
N THR A 18 -6.78 -3.86 -1.58
CA THR A 18 -7.86 -4.03 -0.60
C THR A 18 -8.98 -3.01 -0.82
N THR A 19 -8.63 -1.75 -1.11
CA THR A 19 -9.63 -0.71 -1.37
C THR A 19 -10.44 -1.03 -2.63
N ALA A 20 -9.79 -1.44 -3.72
CA ALA A 20 -10.49 -1.85 -4.95
C ALA A 20 -11.45 -3.02 -4.71
N GLN A 21 -11.03 -4.01 -3.92
CA GLN A 21 -11.87 -5.16 -3.53
C GLN A 21 -13.08 -4.73 -2.68
N SER A 22 -12.88 -3.83 -1.71
CA SER A 22 -13.98 -3.29 -0.90
C SER A 22 -14.95 -2.43 -1.71
N CYS A 23 -14.48 -1.78 -2.77
CA CYS A 23 -15.32 -1.04 -3.72
C CYS A 23 -15.95 -1.95 -4.79
N ASN A 24 -15.72 -3.26 -4.74
CA ASN A 24 -16.18 -4.24 -5.72
C ASN A 24 -15.71 -3.93 -7.17
N HIS A 25 -14.57 -3.24 -7.31
CA HIS A 25 -13.97 -2.92 -8.60
C HIS A 25 -13.07 -4.07 -9.07
N SER A 26 -13.27 -4.50 -10.32
CA SER A 26 -12.48 -5.57 -10.94
C SER A 26 -11.05 -5.15 -11.30
N TYR A 27 -10.70 -3.87 -11.18
CA TYR A 27 -9.38 -3.33 -11.48
C TYR A 27 -8.91 -2.32 -10.42
N ILE A 28 -7.58 -2.17 -10.31
CA ILE A 28 -6.95 -1.18 -9.44
C ILE A 28 -6.73 0.09 -10.26
N GLY A 29 -7.70 1.00 -10.24
CA GLY A 29 -7.55 2.35 -10.78
C GLY A 29 -6.58 3.25 -9.99
N THR A 30 -6.25 4.40 -10.56
CA THR A 30 -5.32 5.38 -9.97
C THR A 30 -5.84 5.95 -8.65
N GLU A 31 -7.16 5.97 -8.46
CA GLU A 31 -7.82 6.40 -7.23
C GLU A 31 -7.50 5.45 -6.08
N HIS A 32 -7.49 4.14 -6.35
CA HIS A 32 -7.12 3.15 -5.34
C HIS A 32 -5.63 3.24 -4.97
N ILE A 33 -4.76 3.51 -5.94
CA ILE A 33 -3.33 3.74 -5.69
C ILE A 33 -3.13 4.99 -4.82
N LEU A 34 -3.82 6.08 -5.14
CA LEU A 34 -3.80 7.31 -4.34
C LEU A 34 -4.27 7.05 -2.90
N VAL A 35 -5.37 6.32 -2.73
CA VAL A 35 -5.87 5.91 -1.41
C VAL A 35 -4.86 5.01 -0.68
N GLY A 36 -4.23 4.07 -1.38
CA GLY A 36 -3.19 3.20 -0.84
C GLY A 36 -1.96 3.96 -0.35
N LEU A 37 -1.54 4.98 -1.10
CA LEU A 37 -0.43 5.88 -0.73
C LEU A 37 -0.80 6.77 0.46
N LEU A 38 -2.00 7.34 0.49
CA LEU A 38 -2.47 8.16 1.61
C LEU A 38 -2.60 7.34 2.91
N LYS A 39 -3.13 6.12 2.82
CA LYS A 39 -3.21 5.19 3.97
C LYS A 39 -1.83 4.66 4.38
N GLY A 40 -0.95 4.41 3.42
CA GLY A 40 0.43 3.95 3.66
C GLY A 40 1.37 5.02 4.23
N LYS A 41 1.06 6.31 4.02
CA LYS A 41 1.82 7.45 4.56
C LYS A 41 1.68 7.63 6.07
N ARG A 42 0.82 6.89 6.77
CA ARG A 42 0.66 7.01 8.23
C ARG A 42 1.83 6.42 9.06
N GLY A 43 2.94 6.09 8.39
CA GLY A 43 4.15 5.50 8.98
C GLY A 43 5.33 6.46 9.22
N TYR A 44 5.14 7.79 9.23
CA TYR A 44 6.20 8.73 9.66
C TYR A 44 6.42 8.76 11.20
N GLY A 45 5.82 7.83 11.95
CA GLY A 45 5.82 7.82 13.42
C GLY A 45 6.16 6.49 14.08
N GLY A 46 6.74 5.51 13.40
CA GLY A 46 7.31 4.36 14.10
C GLY A 46 7.42 3.09 13.28
N GLN A 47 8.48 2.35 13.61
CA GLN A 47 8.69 0.94 13.31
C GLN A 47 9.31 0.67 11.94
N ASP A 48 10.46 1.31 11.72
CA ASP A 48 11.63 0.50 11.40
C ASP A 48 11.85 -0.52 12.53
N SER A 49 11.17 -1.66 12.46
CA SER A 49 11.70 -2.89 13.06
C SER A 49 12.45 -3.58 11.92
N GLY A 50 13.68 -3.11 11.72
CA GLY A 50 14.75 -3.98 11.27
C GLY A 50 14.77 -5.19 12.20
N ARG A 51 14.43 -6.34 11.63
CA ARG A 51 14.71 -7.64 12.22
C ARG A 51 15.79 -8.25 11.34
N ILE A 52 17.02 -7.83 11.56
CA ILE A 52 18.24 -8.64 11.49
C ILE A 52 19.10 -8.27 12.70
#